data_AF-A0A2C9L3H2-F1
#
_entry.id   AF-A0A2C9L3H2-F1
#
_cell.length_a   1.000
_cell.length_b   1.000
_cell.length_c   1.000
_cell.angle_alpha   90.00
_cell.angle_beta   90.00
_cell.angle_gamma   90.00
#
_symmetry.space_group_name_H-M   'P 1'
#
loop_
_entity.id
_entity.type
_entity.pdbx_description
1 polymer ?
#
loop_
_entity_poly.entity_id
_entity_poly.type
_entity_poly.pdbx_seq_one_letter_code
_entity_poly.pdbx_strand_id
1 'polypeptide(L)'
;MAEKSDKSDKVSIESHSSAVQLKKQLGLWNGVAMIVGIIVGSGIFVSPKGVLLEAGSVGSCLLVWAIAGALCGVGAMCYAELGTCITASGADYSYIMNSYGNLP
;
A
#
# COMPACT_ATOMS: atom_id res chain seq x y z
N MET A 1 59.62 33.26 15.76
CA MET A 1 59.81 31.82 15.48
C MET A 1 58.73 31.07 16.23
N ALA A 2 57.54 30.85 15.68
CA ALA A 2 57.22 29.93 14.58
C ALA A 2 57.46 28.47 14.98
N GLU A 3 56.44 27.80 15.52
CA GLU A 3 56.11 26.43 15.14
C GLU A 3 54.63 26.16 15.46
N LYS A 4 53.82 26.23 14.41
CA LYS A 4 52.38 25.97 14.40
C LYS A 4 52.23 24.51 13.97
N SER A 5 52.38 23.58 14.92
CA SER A 5 52.18 22.16 14.64
C SER A 5 50.70 21.82 14.76
N ASP A 6 50.06 21.78 13.61
CA ASP A 6 49.15 20.72 13.18
C ASP A 6 48.53 19.89 14.31
N LYS A 7 47.35 20.29 14.75
CA LYS A 7 46.42 19.35 15.37
C LYS A 7 45.07 19.52 14.71
N SER A 8 45.03 18.96 13.49
CA SER A 8 43.89 18.27 12.90
C SER A 8 42.57 18.61 13.59
N ASP A 9 41.92 19.65 13.07
CA ASP A 9 40.49 19.90 13.28
C ASP A 9 39.75 18.65 12.82
N LYS A 10 39.58 17.71 13.74
CA LYS A 10 38.56 16.66 13.63
C LYS A 10 37.23 17.38 13.74
N VAL A 11 36.81 17.95 12.61
CA VAL A 11 35.40 18.24 12.34
C VAL A 11 34.73 16.88 12.38
N SER A 12 34.26 16.51 13.56
CA SER A 12 33.28 15.46 13.75
C SER A 12 32.11 15.85 12.86
N ILE A 13 32.00 15.22 11.69
CA ILE A 13 30.75 15.17 10.95
C ILE A 13 29.83 14.31 11.82
N GLU A 14 29.22 14.96 12.81
CA GLU A 14 27.96 14.50 13.37
C GLU A 14 26.95 14.63 12.24
N SER A 15 26.86 13.57 11.44
CA SER A 15 25.71 13.34 10.57
C SER A 15 24.53 13.07 11.50
N HIS A 16 23.97 14.14 12.05
CA HIS A 16 22.58 14.14 12.50
C HIS A 16 21.73 14.01 11.23
N SER A 17 21.72 12.80 10.64
CA SER A 17 20.65 12.40 9.76
C SER A 17 19.42 12.32 10.64
N SER A 18 18.77 13.47 10.81
CA SER A 18 17.42 13.57 11.34
C SER A 18 16.54 12.84 10.32
N ALA A 19 16.53 11.52 10.43
CA ALA A 19 15.68 10.66 9.64
C ALA A 19 14.26 11.17 9.84
N VAL A 20 13.64 11.65 8.77
CA VAL A 20 12.25 12.08 8.79
C VAL A 20 11.42 10.84 9.10
N GLN A 21 11.05 10.67 10.36
CA GLN A 21 10.24 9.55 10.82
C GLN A 21 8.77 9.95 10.75
N LEU A 22 7.98 9.20 10.00
CA LEU A 22 6.54 9.38 9.97
C LEU A 22 5.95 9.00 11.33
N LYS A 23 5.13 9.89 11.89
CA LYS A 23 4.40 9.60 13.13
C LYS A 23 3.36 8.51 12.84
N LYS A 24 3.49 7.35 13.49
CA LYS A 24 2.50 6.24 13.39
C LYS A 24 1.19 6.65 14.06
N GLN A 25 0.29 7.28 13.32
CA GLN A 25 -1.03 7.76 13.80
C GLN A 25 -2.21 7.07 13.09
N LEU A 26 -1.93 6.11 12.21
CA LEU A 26 -2.98 5.39 11.49
C LEU A 26 -3.65 4.39 12.43
N GLY A 27 -4.81 4.77 12.98
CA GLY A 27 -5.68 3.87 13.75
C GLY A 27 -6.65 3.10 12.85
N LEU A 28 -7.42 2.19 13.45
CA LEU A 28 -8.37 1.33 12.74
C LEU A 28 -9.36 2.12 11.88
N TRP A 29 -10.01 3.14 12.45
CA TRP A 29 -11.01 3.94 11.74
C TRP A 29 -10.42 4.72 10.56
N ASN A 30 -9.24 5.31 10.75
CA ASN A 30 -8.53 6.04 9.69
C ASN A 30 -8.09 5.07 8.56
N GLY A 31 -7.66 3.86 8.92
CA GLY A 31 -7.34 2.81 7.96
C GLY A 31 -8.57 2.35 7.17
N VAL A 32 -9.68 2.04 7.84
CA VAL A 32 -10.93 1.61 7.17
C VAL A 32 -11.45 2.71 6.23
N ALA A 33 -11.49 3.97 6.68
CA ALA A 33 -11.91 5.08 5.84
C ALA A 33 -11.02 5.24 4.61
N MET A 34 -9.70 5.06 4.76
CA MET A 34 -8.76 5.07 3.65
C MET A 34 -9.05 3.94 2.66
N ILE A 35 -9.25 2.71 3.13
CA ILE A 35 -9.58 1.54 2.28
C ILE A 35 -10.88 1.76 1.52
N VAL A 36 -11.93 2.25 2.17
CA VAL A 36 -13.20 2.56 1.49
C VAL A 36 -13.01 3.65 0.43
N GLY A 37 -12.22 4.68 0.72
CA GLY A 37 -11.92 5.77 -0.21
C GLY A 37 -11.14 5.34 -1.45
N ILE A 38 -10.22 4.38 -1.34
CA ILE A 38 -9.48 3.87 -2.51
C ILE A 38 -10.28 2.86 -3.34
N ILE A 39 -11.23 2.13 -2.72
CA ILE A 39 -12.04 1.12 -3.42
C ILE A 39 -13.19 1.78 -4.19
N VAL A 40 -13.86 2.77 -3.59
CA VAL A 40 -15.00 3.45 -4.21
C VAL A 40 -14.50 4.50 -5.19
N GLY A 41 -14.31 4.09 -6.45
CA GLY A 41 -13.88 4.95 -7.55
C GLY A 41 -14.96 5.27 -8.58
N SER A 42 -14.57 5.92 -9.67
CA SER A 42 -15.45 6.26 -10.81
C SER A 42 -16.06 5.04 -11.52
N GLY A 43 -15.48 3.85 -11.33
CA GLY A 43 -15.95 2.60 -11.92
C GLY A 43 -17.41 2.26 -11.61
N ILE A 44 -17.93 2.65 -10.42
CA ILE A 44 -19.33 2.37 -10.06
C ILE A 44 -20.35 3.09 -10.95
N PHE A 45 -19.97 4.17 -11.63
CA PHE A 45 -20.86 4.88 -12.54
C PHE A 45 -20.92 4.26 -13.94
N VAL A 46 -19.91 3.47 -14.33
CA VAL A 46 -19.80 2.89 -15.67
C VAL A 46 -20.17 1.41 -15.67
N SER A 47 -19.68 0.65 -14.68
CA SER A 47 -19.82 -0.80 -14.62
C SER A 47 -21.26 -1.33 -14.55
N PRO A 48 -22.23 -0.69 -13.86
CA PRO A 48 -23.60 -1.21 -13.77
C PRO A 48 -24.31 -1.24 -15.12
N LYS A 49 -24.06 -0.24 -15.98
CA LYS A 49 -24.63 -0.21 -17.34
C LYS A 49 -24.08 -1.35 -18.19
N GLY A 50 -22.77 -1.60 -18.13
CA GLY A 50 -22.14 -2.70 -18.85
C GLY A 50 -22.65 -4.06 -18.40
N VAL A 51 -22.67 -4.31 -17.09
CA VAL A 51 -23.17 -5.58 -16.54
C VAL A 51 -24.65 -5.79 -16.83
N LEU A 52 -25.49 -4.75 -16.76
CA LEU A 52 -26.92 -4.89 -17.04
C LEU A 52 -27.20 -5.23 -18.50
N LEU A 53 -26.45 -4.63 -19.44
CA LEU A 53 -26.60 -4.92 -20.87
C LEU A 53 -26.23 -6.37 -21.20
N GLU A 54 -25.15 -6.88 -20.62
CA GLU A 54 -24.71 -8.26 -20.85
C GLU A 54 -25.53 -9.31 -20.07
N ALA A 55 -25.99 -8.98 -18.86
CA ALA A 55 -26.74 -9.90 -18.01
C ALA A 55 -28.23 -10.02 -18.41
N GLY A 56 -28.76 -9.06 -19.18
CA GLY A 56 -30.13 -9.06 -19.73
C GLY A 56 -31.27 -8.89 -18.71
N SER A 57 -30.99 -9.01 -17.41
CA SER A 57 -31.95 -8.87 -16.32
C SER A 57 -31.30 -8.23 -15.09
N VAL A 58 -32.11 -7.51 -14.31
CA VAL A 58 -31.65 -6.87 -13.06
C VAL A 58 -31.28 -7.92 -12.01
N GLY A 59 -31.98 -9.05 -11.98
CA GLY A 59 -31.71 -10.14 -11.04
C GLY A 59 -30.35 -10.81 -11.26
N SER A 60 -29.99 -11.09 -12.51
CA SER A 60 -28.68 -11.65 -12.87
C SER A 60 -27.55 -10.65 -12.62
N CYS A 61 -27.77 -9.35 -12.88
CA CYS A 61 -26.81 -8.30 -12.59
C CYS A 61 -26.45 -8.22 -11.09
N LEU A 62 -27.45 -8.26 -10.20
CA LEU A 62 -27.21 -8.27 -8.75
C LEU A 62 -26.46 -9.53 -8.29
N LEU A 63 -26.75 -10.67 -8.90
CA LEU A 63 -26.12 -11.94 -8.57
C LEU A 63 -24.64 -11.96 -8.97
N VAL A 64 -24.31 -11.42 -10.15
CA VAL A 64 -22.92 -11.21 -10.60
C VAL A 64 -22.18 -10.27 -9.65
N TRP A 65 -22.81 -9.19 -9.22
CA TRP A 65 -22.23 -8.26 -8.24
C TRP A 65 -21.95 -8.93 -6.88
N ALA A 66 -22.89 -9.75 -6.40
CA ALA A 66 -22.72 -10.48 -5.15
C ALA A 66 -21.57 -11.49 -5.24
N ILE A 67 -21.47 -12.25 -6.34
CA ILE A 67 -20.37 -13.19 -6.58
C ILE A 67 -19.03 -12.46 -6.68
N ALA A 68 -18.96 -11.36 -7.44
CA ALA A 68 -17.75 -10.55 -7.56
C ALA A 68 -17.31 -9.98 -6.20
N GLY A 69 -18.27 -9.51 -5.39
CA GLY A 69 -18.01 -9.06 -4.02
C GLY A 69 -17.46 -10.17 -3.12
N ALA A 70 -18.02 -11.38 -3.22
CA ALA A 70 -17.54 -12.54 -2.47
C ALA A 70 -16.10 -12.93 -2.87
N LEU A 71 -15.81 -12.99 -4.18
CA LEU A 71 -14.47 -13.27 -4.70
C LEU A 71 -13.45 -12.21 -4.25
N CYS A 72 -13.83 -10.93 -4.32
CA CYS A 72 -13.02 -9.82 -3.81
C CYS A 72 -12.74 -9.97 -2.30
N GLY A 73 -13.75 -10.37 -1.51
CA GLY A 73 -13.59 -10.61 -0.08
C GLY A 73 -12.59 -11.72 0.24
N VAL A 74 -12.58 -12.82 -0.52
CA VAL A 74 -11.58 -13.89 -0.37
C VAL A 74 -10.19 -13.38 -0.73
N GLY A 75 -10.04 -12.65 -1.83
CA GLY A 75 -8.77 -12.03 -2.20
C GLY A 75 -8.25 -11.06 -1.14
N ALA A 76 -9.13 -10.26 -0.56
CA ALA A 76 -8.79 -9.33 0.52
C ALA A 76 -8.27 -10.05 1.78
N MET A 77 -8.78 -11.23 2.11
CA MET A 77 -8.25 -12.05 3.22
C MET A 77 -6.82 -12.52 2.94
N CYS A 78 -6.55 -13.02 1.73
CA CYS A 78 -5.19 -13.40 1.33
C CYS A 78 -4.22 -12.20 1.41
N TYR A 79 -4.65 -11.03 0.95
CA TYR A 79 -3.87 -9.79 1.06
C TYR A 79 -3.70 -9.31 2.50
N ALA A 80 -4.69 -9.53 3.38
CA ALA A 80 -4.59 -9.22 4.79
C ALA A 80 -3.52 -10.09 5.48
N GLU A 81 -3.50 -11.40 5.21
CA GLU A 81 -2.45 -12.29 5.71
C GLU A 81 -1.07 -11.82 5.24
N LEU A 82 -0.92 -11.55 3.95
CA LEU A 82 0.35 -11.12 3.36
C LEU A 82 0.82 -9.75 3.91
N GLY A 83 -0.12 -8.82 4.12
CA GLY A 83 0.13 -7.52 4.74
C GLY A 83 0.53 -7.60 6.21
N THR A 84 0.11 -8.64 6.93
CA THR A 84 0.57 -8.90 8.31
C THR A 84 1.92 -9.61 8.37
N CYS A 85 2.23 -10.47 7.38
CA CYS A 85 3.53 -11.16 7.31
C CYS A 85 4.67 -10.23 6.86
N ILE A 86 4.44 -9.40 5.85
CA ILE A 86 5.46 -8.52 5.27
C ILE A 86 5.07 -7.07 5.55
N THR A 87 5.63 -6.50 6.62
CA THR A 87 5.33 -5.13 7.10
C THR A 87 6.21 -4.05 6.43
N ALA A 88 6.56 -4.26 5.17
CA ALA A 88 7.31 -3.31 4.36
C ALA A 88 6.37 -2.44 3.52
N SER A 89 6.66 -1.13 3.43
CA SER A 89 5.93 -0.23 2.54
C SER A 89 6.17 -0.62 1.07
N GLY A 90 5.10 -0.69 0.26
CA GLY A 90 5.20 -0.98 -1.18
C GLY A 90 4.20 -2.02 -1.72
N ALA A 91 3.39 -2.64 -0.87
CA ALA A 91 2.36 -3.62 -1.24
C ALA A 91 2.95 -4.72 -2.15
N ASP A 92 2.37 -4.92 -3.35
CA ASP A 92 2.78 -5.96 -4.30
C ASP A 92 4.29 -5.91 -4.63
N TYR A 93 4.86 -4.71 -4.76
CA TYR A 93 6.28 -4.57 -5.06
C TYR A 93 7.15 -5.17 -3.95
N SER A 94 6.81 -4.89 -2.70
CA SER A 94 7.54 -5.40 -1.54
C SER A 94 7.38 -6.91 -1.38
N TYR A 95 6.23 -7.46 -1.77
CA TYR A 95 6.01 -8.91 -1.77
C TYR A 95 6.88 -9.60 -2.82
N ILE A 96 6.89 -9.08 -4.05
CA ILE A 96 7.68 -9.63 -5.15
C ILE A 96 9.18 -9.51 -4.84
N MET A 97 9.63 -8.35 -4.35
CA MET A 97 11.03 -8.12 -4.00
C MET A 97 11.50 -9.00 -2.84
N ASN A 98 10.62 -9.28 -1.86
CA ASN A 98 10.92 -10.20 -0.76
C ASN A 98 11.02 -11.66 -1.23
N SER A 99 10.22 -12.08 -2.22
CA SER A 99 10.20 -13.46 -2.72
C SER A 99 11.26 -13.75 -3.80
N TYR A 100 11.46 -12.83 -4.75
CA TYR A 100 12.31 -13.05 -5.93
C TYR A 100 13.65 -12.30 -5.87
N GLY A 101 13.80 -11.33 -4.97
CA GLY A 101 15.01 -10.50 -4.88
C GLY A 101 15.14 -9.51 -6.04
N ASN A 102 16.31 -8.89 -6.14
CA ASN A 102 16.62 -7.98 -7.25
C ASN A 102 16.95 -8.79 -8.51
N LEU A 103 16.42 -8.35 -9.65
CA LEU A 103 16.90 -8.82 -10.96
C LEU A 103 18.40 -8.48 -11.09
N PRO A 104 19.23 -9.38 -11.64
CA PRO A 104 20.64 -9.11 -11.91
C PRO A 104 20.86 -8.01 -12.95
#